data_AF-A0AAN6H2F9-F1
#
_entry.id   AF-A0AAN6H2F9-F1
#
_cell.length_a   1.000
_cell.length_b   1.000
_cell.length_c   1.000
_cell.angle_alpha   90.00
_cell.angle_beta   90.00
_cell.angle_gamma   90.00
#
_symmetry.space_group_name_H-M   'P 1'
#
loop_
_entity.id
_entity.type
_entity.pdbx_description
1 polymer ?
#
loop_
_entity_poly.entity_id
_entity_poly.type
_entity_poly.pdbx_seq_one_letter_code
_entity_poly.pdbx_strand_id
1 'polypeptide(L)'
;MQTAVHFLYDSDLDFAIRSTGTGSVSARDVIISTQGFKSWFFDKAAETVTVGAGLDWGEVDALMEDGAPGARPYAEKVFGGLIALPYSALQETAKGVAAMSVRTADPKVAMHVVNVGPGLGMPDQGARPGIGIMMFGARGEAHARSKDGFAWAFEMLGAQEISTSECTMRQMHAVAETFRNYQGSNMFWLSAPLIDGNLDDELLVRTWKWYEDSIEAHPGFGAESTVLLEFMQENAFSSSPSCISTGWPHSSHRHILQLVLGCKPETAPRNIQEIAMKRLQAAGRDIAGDRKTGEFHPGFLNEWNDLRQIYGGNYDRLMELRKRFDPDNRFNKGEDLGRAKIRKGMTM
;
A
#
# COMPACT_ATOMS: atom_id res chain seq x y z
N MET A 1 4.38 8.81 -27.55
CA MET A 1 5.16 8.57 -26.31
C MET A 1 6.64 8.39 -26.59
N GLN A 2 7.05 7.44 -27.43
CA GLN A 2 8.47 7.17 -27.72
C GLN A 2 9.28 8.41 -28.10
N THR A 3 8.80 9.23 -29.04
CA THR A 3 9.47 10.48 -29.44
C THR A 3 9.68 11.46 -28.27
N ALA A 4 8.66 11.62 -27.41
CA ALA A 4 8.74 12.50 -26.25
C ALA A 4 9.75 11.96 -25.22
N VAL A 5 9.71 10.66 -24.95
CA VAL A 5 10.63 10.00 -24.02
C VAL A 5 12.08 10.12 -24.52
N HIS A 6 12.33 9.90 -25.81
CA HIS A 6 13.67 10.04 -26.40
C HIS A 6 14.19 11.48 -26.26
N PHE A 7 13.38 12.47 -26.64
CA PHE A 7 13.75 13.88 -26.49
C PHE A 7 14.07 14.22 -25.04
N LEU A 8 13.22 13.79 -24.11
CA LEU A 8 13.42 14.05 -22.69
C LEU A 8 14.65 13.33 -22.14
N TYR A 9 14.95 12.12 -22.59
CA TYR A 9 16.15 11.38 -22.20
C TYR A 9 17.43 12.14 -22.56
N ASP A 10 17.50 12.70 -23.76
CA ASP A 10 18.67 13.44 -24.27
C ASP A 10 18.77 14.88 -23.72
N SER A 11 17.75 15.35 -23.00
CA SER A 11 17.68 16.70 -22.44
C SER A 11 18.18 16.78 -20.99
N ASP A 12 18.29 17.99 -20.45
CA ASP A 12 18.53 18.26 -19.03
C ASP A 12 17.24 18.40 -18.19
N LEU A 13 16.07 18.25 -18.82
CA LEU A 13 14.77 18.37 -18.16
C LEU A 13 14.50 17.16 -17.26
N ASP A 14 14.12 17.41 -16.01
CA ASP A 14 13.61 16.38 -15.11
C ASP A 14 12.21 15.94 -15.55
N PHE A 15 11.99 14.63 -15.64
CA PHE A 15 10.71 14.11 -16.07
C PHE A 15 10.29 12.82 -15.36
N ALA A 16 8.99 12.62 -15.26
CA ALA A 16 8.41 11.40 -14.74
C ALA A 16 7.22 10.93 -15.58
N ILE A 17 6.94 9.62 -15.55
CA ILE A 17 5.78 9.01 -16.21
C ILE A 17 4.71 8.77 -15.16
N ARG A 18 3.51 9.29 -15.41
CA ARG A 18 2.36 9.16 -14.50
C ARG A 18 1.21 8.47 -15.23
N SER A 19 0.66 7.42 -14.61
CA SER A 19 -0.61 6.81 -15.04
C SER A 19 -1.80 7.53 -14.39
N THR A 20 -2.59 6.84 -13.58
CA THR A 20 -3.80 7.38 -12.94
C THR A 20 -3.50 8.28 -11.73
N GLY A 21 -2.25 8.30 -11.26
CA GLY A 21 -1.80 9.18 -10.18
C GLY A 21 -1.89 8.59 -8.77
N THR A 22 -2.13 7.27 -8.66
CA THR A 22 -2.03 6.56 -7.38
C THR A 22 -0.56 6.38 -7.00
N GLY A 23 -0.12 7.07 -5.95
CA GLY A 23 1.29 7.21 -5.54
C GLY A 23 1.92 8.45 -6.17
N SER A 24 2.33 9.40 -5.33
CA SER A 24 2.89 10.70 -5.73
C SER A 24 4.00 10.55 -6.76
N VAL A 25 3.68 10.81 -8.03
CA VAL A 25 4.68 10.96 -9.10
C VAL A 25 4.75 12.44 -9.45
N SER A 26 5.87 13.05 -9.08
CA SER A 26 6.21 14.43 -9.39
C SER A 26 7.50 14.48 -10.19
N ALA A 27 7.64 15.56 -10.94
CA ALA A 27 8.87 15.95 -11.65
C ALA A 27 8.94 17.48 -11.61
N ARG A 28 10.15 18.04 -11.63
CA ARG A 28 10.36 19.49 -11.64
C ARG A 28 9.88 20.11 -12.96
N ASP A 29 10.18 19.46 -14.09
CA ASP A 29 10.00 20.08 -15.41
C ASP A 29 8.85 19.45 -16.22
N VAL A 30 8.80 18.12 -16.37
CA VAL A 30 7.82 17.47 -17.27
C VAL A 30 7.16 16.22 -16.66
N ILE A 31 5.83 16.13 -16.73
CA ILE A 31 5.09 14.90 -16.45
C ILE A 31 4.52 14.33 -17.76
N ILE A 32 4.94 13.12 -18.13
CA ILE A 32 4.35 12.36 -19.22
C ILE A 32 3.15 11.59 -18.67
N SER A 33 1.94 12.07 -18.99
CA SER A 33 0.71 11.39 -18.60
C SER A 33 0.39 10.24 -19.56
N THR A 34 0.15 9.03 -19.01
CA THR A 34 -0.39 7.90 -19.77
C THR A 34 -1.92 7.82 -19.71
N GLN A 35 -2.62 8.78 -19.08
CA GLN A 35 -4.07 8.74 -18.91
C GLN A 35 -4.84 8.62 -20.25
N GLY A 36 -4.30 9.11 -21.36
CA GLY A 36 -4.93 8.97 -22.69
C GLY A 36 -4.84 7.57 -23.31
N PHE A 37 -4.00 6.67 -22.76
CA PHE A 37 -3.80 5.31 -23.28
C PHE A 37 -4.87 4.37 -22.73
N LYS A 38 -6.08 4.46 -23.30
CA LYS A 38 -7.29 3.74 -22.85
C LYS A 38 -7.69 2.54 -23.74
N SER A 39 -6.76 2.02 -24.54
CA SER A 39 -7.03 0.88 -25.43
C SER A 39 -7.42 -0.37 -24.65
N TRP A 40 -8.29 -1.19 -25.22
CA TRP A 40 -8.68 -2.49 -24.66
C TRP A 40 -8.89 -3.50 -25.79
N PHE A 41 -8.44 -4.73 -25.56
CA PHE A 41 -8.63 -5.85 -26.48
C PHE A 41 -8.67 -7.17 -25.69
N PHE A 42 -9.68 -8.00 -25.95
CA PHE A 42 -9.79 -9.35 -25.38
C PHE A 42 -9.64 -10.40 -26.48
N ASP A 43 -8.62 -11.25 -26.35
CA ASP A 43 -8.45 -12.44 -27.16
C ASP A 43 -9.06 -13.63 -26.43
N LYS A 44 -10.22 -14.07 -26.90
CA LYS A 44 -10.94 -15.21 -26.32
C LYS A 44 -10.21 -16.54 -26.53
N ALA A 45 -9.50 -16.71 -27.63
CA ALA A 45 -8.83 -17.99 -27.92
C ALA A 45 -7.59 -18.15 -27.04
N ALA A 46 -6.88 -17.06 -26.77
CA ALA A 46 -5.73 -17.04 -25.87
C ALA A 46 -6.11 -16.83 -24.40
N GLU A 47 -7.36 -16.45 -24.11
CA GLU A 47 -7.83 -16.02 -22.79
C GLU A 47 -6.98 -14.87 -22.21
N THR A 48 -6.60 -13.91 -23.07
CA THR A 48 -5.75 -12.77 -22.69
C THR A 48 -6.43 -11.44 -22.92
N VAL A 49 -6.15 -10.49 -22.04
CA VAL A 49 -6.64 -9.11 -22.13
C VAL A 49 -5.44 -8.18 -22.25
N THR A 50 -5.47 -7.31 -23.25
CA THR A 50 -4.49 -6.22 -23.41
C THR A 50 -5.17 -4.90 -23.06
N VAL A 51 -4.62 -4.19 -22.07
CA VAL A 51 -5.12 -2.90 -21.59
C VAL A 51 -4.08 -1.81 -21.79
N GLY A 52 -4.55 -0.61 -22.10
CA GLY A 52 -3.70 0.58 -22.18
C GLY A 52 -3.20 1.01 -20.80
N ALA A 53 -1.97 1.53 -20.75
CA ALA A 53 -1.27 1.92 -19.52
C ALA A 53 -1.90 3.12 -18.77
N GLY A 54 -3.00 3.67 -19.29
CA GLY A 54 -3.75 4.76 -18.68
C GLY A 54 -4.97 4.33 -17.88
N LEU A 55 -5.36 3.06 -17.93
CA LEU A 55 -6.54 2.54 -17.25
C LEU A 55 -6.27 2.31 -15.76
N ASP A 56 -7.21 2.72 -14.90
CA ASP A 56 -7.26 2.24 -13.51
C ASP A 56 -7.96 0.87 -13.42
N TRP A 57 -7.88 0.21 -12.26
CA TRP A 57 -8.47 -1.11 -12.07
C TRP A 57 -10.00 -1.12 -12.15
N GLY A 58 -10.67 -0.02 -11.79
CA GLY A 58 -12.12 0.10 -11.91
C GLY A 58 -12.58 0.19 -13.36
N GLU A 59 -11.83 0.91 -14.21
CA GLU A 59 -12.05 0.94 -15.66
C GLU A 59 -11.76 -0.42 -16.30
N VAL A 60 -10.70 -1.12 -15.88
CA VAL A 60 -10.42 -2.48 -16.35
C VAL A 60 -11.56 -3.43 -16.00
N ASP A 61 -12.08 -3.40 -14.77
CA ASP A 61 -13.21 -4.22 -14.37
C ASP A 61 -14.46 -3.93 -15.21
N ALA A 62 -14.78 -2.65 -15.45
CA ALA A 62 -15.92 -2.27 -16.29
C ALA A 62 -15.79 -2.80 -17.73
N LEU A 63 -14.59 -2.68 -18.33
CA LEU A 63 -14.33 -3.20 -19.67
C LEU A 63 -14.41 -4.73 -19.74
N MET A 64 -14.03 -5.43 -18.66
CA MET A 64 -14.17 -6.88 -18.56
C MET A 64 -15.63 -7.31 -18.42
N GLU A 65 -16.42 -6.60 -17.61
CA GLU A 65 -17.85 -6.82 -17.42
C GLU A 65 -18.61 -6.72 -18.76
N ASP A 66 -18.32 -5.68 -19.55
CA ASP A 66 -19.01 -5.40 -20.81
C ASP A 66 -18.47 -6.23 -21.99
N GLY A 67 -17.14 -6.31 -22.10
CA GLY A 67 -16.45 -6.80 -23.29
C GLY A 67 -16.02 -8.26 -23.25
N ALA A 68 -15.99 -8.88 -22.07
CA ALA A 68 -15.57 -10.26 -21.88
C ALA A 68 -16.39 -10.99 -20.79
N PRO A 69 -17.74 -10.98 -20.86
CA PRO A 69 -18.57 -11.58 -19.83
C PRO A 69 -18.27 -13.08 -19.68
N GLY A 70 -18.05 -13.52 -18.44
CA GLY A 70 -17.70 -14.90 -18.11
C GLY A 70 -16.25 -15.31 -18.41
N ALA A 71 -15.40 -14.42 -18.95
CA ALA A 71 -13.99 -14.71 -19.18
C ALA A 71 -13.16 -14.73 -17.89
N ARG A 72 -13.66 -14.11 -16.80
CA ARG A 72 -13.04 -14.14 -15.48
C ARG A 72 -13.68 -15.26 -14.63
N PRO A 73 -12.98 -16.36 -14.31
CA PRO A 73 -13.45 -17.34 -13.34
C PRO A 73 -13.24 -16.82 -11.91
N TYR A 74 -13.87 -15.69 -11.57
CA TYR A 74 -13.79 -15.03 -10.27
C TYR A 74 -15.17 -14.67 -9.75
N ALA A 75 -15.28 -14.32 -8.46
CA ALA A 75 -16.56 -14.00 -7.87
C ALA A 75 -17.14 -12.70 -8.46
N GLU A 76 -18.39 -12.75 -8.93
CA GLU A 76 -19.12 -11.57 -9.44
C GLU A 76 -19.42 -10.57 -8.32
N LYS A 77 -19.69 -11.09 -7.13
CA LYS A 77 -19.86 -10.31 -5.91
C LYS A 77 -18.81 -10.69 -4.89
N VAL A 78 -18.25 -9.67 -4.26
CA VAL A 78 -17.37 -9.78 -3.10
C VAL A 78 -18.04 -9.08 -1.93
N PHE A 79 -17.67 -9.45 -0.71
CA PHE A 79 -18.02 -8.69 0.48
C PHE A 79 -16.83 -7.82 0.89
N GLY A 80 -17.11 -6.59 1.28
CA GLY A 80 -16.09 -5.78 1.95
C GLY A 80 -16.68 -4.52 2.55
N GLY A 81 -15.78 -3.65 3.01
CA GLY A 81 -16.12 -2.45 3.76
C GLY A 81 -15.30 -2.36 5.05
N LEU A 82 -15.74 -1.47 5.94
CA LEU A 82 -15.03 -1.11 7.16
C LEU A 82 -15.86 -1.40 8.41
N ILE A 83 -15.27 -2.11 9.38
CA ILE A 83 -15.72 -2.13 10.77
C ILE A 83 -14.83 -1.17 11.57
N ALA A 84 -15.44 -0.24 12.29
CA ALA A 84 -14.74 0.62 13.24
C ALA A 84 -14.90 0.06 14.67
N LEU A 85 -13.77 -0.06 15.37
CA LEU A 85 -13.67 -0.55 16.75
C LEU A 85 -13.14 0.59 17.63
N PRO A 86 -13.61 0.72 18.88
CA PRO A 86 -13.10 1.75 19.78
C PRO A 86 -11.67 1.44 20.22
N TYR A 87 -10.87 2.46 20.57
CA TYR A 87 -9.51 2.27 21.12
C TYR A 87 -9.49 1.33 22.33
N SER A 88 -10.54 1.32 23.16
CA SER A 88 -10.65 0.40 24.30
C SER A 88 -10.65 -1.08 23.92
N ALA A 89 -10.92 -1.42 22.65
CA ALA A 89 -10.89 -2.79 22.14
C ALA A 89 -9.50 -3.22 21.63
N LEU A 90 -8.50 -2.32 21.59
CA LEU A 90 -7.21 -2.54 20.94
C LEU A 90 -6.55 -3.89 21.28
N GLN A 91 -6.54 -4.28 22.55
CA GLN A 91 -5.94 -5.55 22.99
C GLN A 91 -6.67 -6.78 22.40
N GLU A 92 -8.00 -6.77 22.45
CA GLU A 92 -8.79 -7.88 21.89
C GLU A 92 -8.73 -7.88 20.36
N THR A 93 -8.68 -6.70 19.73
CA THR A 93 -8.44 -6.57 18.29
C THR A 93 -7.09 -7.16 17.90
N ALA A 94 -6.03 -6.89 18.68
CA ALA A 94 -4.70 -7.43 18.43
C ALA A 94 -4.69 -8.97 18.43
N LYS A 95 -5.39 -9.59 19.40
CA LYS A 95 -5.59 -11.06 19.43
C LYS A 95 -6.33 -11.58 18.21
N GLY A 96 -7.40 -10.90 17.79
CA GLY A 96 -8.17 -11.26 16.59
C GLY A 96 -7.34 -11.21 15.31
N VAL A 97 -6.54 -10.15 15.15
CA VAL A 97 -5.61 -9.98 14.02
C VAL A 97 -4.51 -11.06 14.04
N ALA A 98 -3.92 -11.33 15.20
CA ALA A 98 -2.93 -12.39 15.37
C ALA A 98 -3.51 -13.78 15.02
N ALA A 99 -4.71 -14.10 15.50
CA ALA A 99 -5.39 -15.35 15.18
C ALA A 99 -5.72 -15.47 13.68
N MET A 100 -6.19 -14.39 13.05
CA MET A 100 -6.41 -14.36 11.60
C MET A 100 -5.11 -14.62 10.83
N SER A 101 -3.98 -14.11 11.35
CA SER A 101 -2.66 -14.31 10.76
C SER A 101 -2.22 -15.75 10.66
N VAL A 102 -2.63 -16.57 11.61
CA VAL A 102 -2.30 -17.99 11.62
C VAL A 102 -3.26 -18.78 10.71
N ARG A 103 -4.54 -18.38 10.70
CA ARG A 103 -5.62 -19.23 10.17
C ARG A 103 -5.80 -19.15 8.66
N THR A 104 -5.73 -17.95 8.06
CA THR A 104 -6.12 -17.82 6.66
C THR A 104 -4.92 -17.86 5.73
N ALA A 105 -4.92 -18.84 4.82
CA ALA A 105 -4.07 -18.90 3.64
C ALA A 105 -4.89 -18.72 2.35
N ASP A 106 -6.18 -18.41 2.48
CA ASP A 106 -7.10 -18.30 1.36
C ASP A 106 -6.88 -16.99 0.61
N PRO A 107 -6.40 -17.01 -0.65
CA PRO A 107 -6.18 -15.78 -1.43
C PRO A 107 -7.47 -15.01 -1.73
N LYS A 108 -8.65 -15.57 -1.44
CA LYS A 108 -9.96 -14.92 -1.62
C LYS A 108 -10.43 -14.11 -0.40
N VAL A 109 -9.65 -14.08 0.67
CA VAL A 109 -9.95 -13.33 1.88
C VAL A 109 -8.77 -12.43 2.19
N ALA A 110 -8.99 -11.14 2.45
CA ALA A 110 -7.94 -10.21 2.86
C ALA A 110 -8.46 -9.21 3.88
N MET A 111 -7.53 -8.63 4.63
CA MET A 111 -7.85 -7.69 5.70
C MET A 111 -6.77 -6.62 5.77
N HIS A 112 -7.14 -5.37 5.94
CA HIS A 112 -6.19 -4.37 6.40
C HIS A 112 -6.67 -3.78 7.73
N VAL A 113 -5.72 -3.46 8.61
CA VAL A 113 -5.99 -2.83 9.90
C VAL A 113 -5.43 -1.42 9.88
N VAL A 114 -6.25 -0.42 10.18
CA VAL A 114 -5.92 1.00 10.00
C VAL A 114 -6.38 1.83 11.20
N ASN A 115 -5.73 2.96 11.50
CA ASN A 115 -6.30 3.90 12.47
C ASN A 115 -7.52 4.63 11.88
N VAL A 116 -8.56 4.77 12.70
CA VAL A 116 -9.73 5.56 12.32
C VAL A 116 -9.40 7.05 12.37
N GLY A 117 -9.72 7.78 11.31
CA GLY A 117 -9.52 9.23 11.24
C GLY A 117 -9.84 9.84 9.87
N PRO A 118 -9.37 11.07 9.61
CA PRO A 118 -9.66 11.80 8.38
C PRO A 118 -9.24 11.08 7.09
N GLY A 119 -8.17 10.27 7.14
CA GLY A 119 -7.75 9.43 6.03
C GLY A 119 -8.81 8.41 5.56
N LEU A 120 -9.80 8.09 6.41
CA LEU A 120 -10.96 7.24 6.07
C LEU A 120 -12.26 8.04 5.90
N GLY A 121 -12.17 9.37 5.81
CA GLY A 121 -13.34 10.26 5.78
C GLY A 121 -14.07 10.36 7.13
N MET A 122 -13.41 10.02 8.25
CA MET A 122 -13.97 10.11 9.59
C MET A 122 -13.39 11.30 10.38
N PRO A 123 -14.05 11.77 11.46
CA PRO A 123 -13.50 12.81 12.31
C PRO A 123 -12.15 12.43 12.93
N ASP A 124 -11.31 13.44 13.18
CA ASP A 124 -10.09 13.28 13.97
C ASP A 124 -10.42 12.80 15.39
N GLN A 125 -9.69 11.77 15.84
CA GLN A 125 -9.83 11.15 17.16
C GLN A 125 -8.59 11.39 18.05
N GLY A 126 -7.64 12.21 17.58
CA GLY A 126 -6.44 12.58 18.32
C GLY A 126 -5.43 11.43 18.44
N ALA A 127 -4.72 11.39 19.57
CA ALA A 127 -3.62 10.46 19.77
C ALA A 127 -4.03 8.99 19.94
N ARG A 128 -5.28 8.74 20.34
CA ARG A 128 -5.81 7.39 20.60
C ARG A 128 -6.98 7.06 19.69
N PRO A 129 -6.73 6.96 18.37
CA PRO A 129 -7.79 6.67 17.41
C PRO A 129 -8.31 5.25 17.58
N GLY A 130 -9.58 5.04 17.21
CA GLY A 130 -10.15 3.71 17.03
C GLY A 130 -9.42 2.90 15.96
N ILE A 131 -9.82 1.64 15.82
CA ILE A 131 -9.23 0.67 14.92
C ILE A 131 -10.22 0.34 13.81
N GLY A 132 -9.81 0.54 12.56
CA GLY A 132 -10.55 0.16 11.38
C GLY A 132 -10.11 -1.22 10.88
N ILE A 133 -11.07 -2.11 10.65
CA ILE A 133 -10.87 -3.40 9.97
C ILE A 133 -11.48 -3.28 8.58
N MET A 134 -10.63 -3.09 7.57
CA MET A 134 -11.02 -3.12 6.16
C MET A 134 -10.99 -4.56 5.68
N MET A 135 -12.13 -5.07 5.23
CA MET A 135 -12.29 -6.47 4.87
C MET A 135 -12.48 -6.65 3.38
N PHE A 136 -11.96 -7.76 2.87
CA PHE A 136 -12.24 -8.29 1.55
C PHE A 136 -12.55 -9.78 1.66
N GLY A 137 -13.66 -10.21 1.06
CA GLY A 137 -14.06 -11.61 1.01
C GLY A 137 -14.77 -11.95 -0.28
N ALA A 138 -14.08 -12.63 -1.20
CA ALA A 138 -14.66 -13.10 -2.46
C ALA A 138 -15.55 -14.37 -2.30
N ARG A 139 -15.84 -14.76 -1.06
CA ARG A 139 -16.80 -15.85 -0.72
C ARG A 139 -18.20 -15.33 -0.33
N GLY A 140 -18.42 -14.02 -0.44
CA GLY A 140 -19.70 -13.39 -0.12
C GLY A 140 -19.93 -13.15 1.38
N GLU A 141 -21.05 -12.54 1.70
CA GLU A 141 -21.36 -12.04 3.04
C GLU A 141 -21.47 -13.14 4.10
N ALA A 142 -22.12 -14.26 3.76
CA ALA A 142 -22.32 -15.37 4.69
C ALA A 142 -20.98 -15.91 5.23
N HIS A 143 -19.97 -16.03 4.37
CA HIS A 143 -18.63 -16.40 4.79
C HIS A 143 -17.98 -15.29 5.62
N ALA A 144 -18.06 -14.03 5.18
CA ALA A 144 -17.46 -12.90 5.89
C ALA A 144 -17.98 -12.76 7.33
N ARG A 145 -19.25 -13.04 7.58
CA ARG A 145 -19.87 -13.02 8.91
C ARG A 145 -19.71 -14.33 9.70
N SER A 146 -19.08 -15.35 9.13
CA SER A 146 -18.86 -16.63 9.80
C SER A 146 -17.62 -16.62 10.69
N LYS A 147 -17.48 -17.66 11.52
CA LYS A 147 -16.28 -17.90 12.33
C LYS A 147 -15.01 -18.03 11.50
N ASP A 148 -15.11 -18.53 10.27
CA ASP A 148 -13.99 -18.69 9.34
C ASP A 148 -13.61 -17.37 8.66
N GLY A 149 -14.53 -16.41 8.63
CA GLY A 149 -14.32 -15.04 8.19
C GLY A 149 -13.98 -14.09 9.35
N PHE A 150 -14.74 -13.01 9.45
CA PHE A 150 -14.50 -11.86 10.31
C PHE A 150 -15.49 -11.73 11.47
N ALA A 151 -16.24 -12.79 11.83
CA ALA A 151 -17.19 -12.75 12.95
C ALA A 151 -16.59 -12.15 14.22
N TRP A 152 -15.32 -12.47 14.50
CA TRP A 152 -14.59 -11.94 15.65
C TRP A 152 -14.56 -10.40 15.71
N ALA A 153 -14.53 -9.71 14.57
CA ALA A 153 -14.52 -8.24 14.50
C ALA A 153 -15.94 -7.67 14.61
N PHE A 154 -16.95 -8.33 14.01
CA PHE A 154 -18.35 -7.92 14.12
C PHE A 154 -18.89 -8.05 15.55
N GLU A 155 -18.46 -9.09 16.27
CA GLU A 155 -18.94 -9.42 17.62
C GLU A 155 -18.22 -8.62 18.72
N MET A 156 -17.21 -7.81 18.38
CA MET A 156 -16.49 -6.99 19.35
C MET A 156 -17.38 -5.92 19.98
N LEU A 157 -17.22 -5.73 21.29
CA LEU A 157 -17.97 -4.71 22.02
C LEU A 157 -17.64 -3.31 21.48
N GLY A 158 -18.68 -2.61 21.03
CA GLY A 158 -18.54 -1.26 20.45
C GLY A 158 -18.19 -1.25 18.97
N ALA A 159 -18.17 -2.40 18.29
CA ALA A 159 -18.01 -2.47 16.84
C ALA A 159 -19.12 -1.72 16.10
N GLN A 160 -18.74 -0.97 15.07
CA GLN A 160 -19.64 -0.23 14.20
C GLN A 160 -19.38 -0.62 12.75
N GLU A 161 -20.42 -1.10 12.07
CA GLU A 161 -20.40 -1.32 10.63
C GLU A 161 -20.58 0.03 9.92
N ILE A 162 -19.57 0.45 9.15
CA ILE A 162 -19.59 1.76 8.49
C ILE A 162 -20.06 1.65 7.04
N SER A 163 -19.51 0.69 6.30
CA SER A 163 -19.71 0.57 4.85
C SER A 163 -19.68 -0.89 4.36
N THR A 164 -20.04 -1.83 5.23
CA THR A 164 -20.01 -3.26 4.91
C THR A 164 -21.15 -3.66 3.99
N SER A 165 -20.82 -4.23 2.83
CA SER A 165 -21.82 -4.69 1.85
C SER A 165 -21.26 -5.73 0.90
N GLU A 166 -22.15 -6.50 0.26
CA GLU A 166 -21.81 -7.17 -0.99
C GLU A 166 -21.76 -6.16 -2.13
N CYS A 167 -20.68 -6.18 -2.91
CA CYS A 167 -20.45 -5.26 -4.01
C CYS A 167 -19.68 -5.95 -5.15
N THR A 168 -19.60 -5.31 -6.31
CA THR A 168 -18.74 -5.76 -7.41
C THR A 168 -17.28 -5.31 -7.18
N MET A 169 -16.33 -5.92 -7.88
CA MET A 169 -14.93 -5.48 -7.84
C MET A 169 -14.77 -4.02 -8.25
N ARG A 170 -15.52 -3.57 -9.26
CA ARG A 170 -15.58 -2.17 -9.68
C ARG A 170 -16.01 -1.24 -8.53
N GLN A 171 -17.04 -1.61 -7.79
CA GLN A 171 -17.50 -0.83 -6.63
C GLN A 171 -16.46 -0.83 -5.50
N MET A 172 -15.75 -1.96 -5.29
CA MET A 172 -14.65 -2.04 -4.34
C MET A 172 -13.51 -1.10 -4.71
N HIS A 173 -13.07 -1.08 -5.98
CA HIS A 173 -12.01 -0.20 -6.45
C HIS A 173 -12.41 1.29 -6.37
N ALA A 174 -13.69 1.62 -6.52
CA ALA A 174 -14.18 2.99 -6.36
C ALA A 174 -13.96 3.55 -4.94
N VAL A 175 -13.81 2.69 -3.91
CA VAL A 175 -13.48 3.14 -2.54
C VAL A 175 -12.10 3.81 -2.51
N ALA A 176 -11.13 3.32 -3.28
CA ALA A 176 -9.79 3.91 -3.35
C ALA A 176 -9.80 5.34 -3.92
N GLU A 177 -10.86 5.71 -4.65
CA GLU A 177 -10.98 7.06 -5.22
C GLU A 177 -11.26 8.13 -4.17
N THR A 178 -11.78 7.74 -3.01
CA THR A 178 -12.01 8.67 -1.90
C THR A 178 -10.72 9.28 -1.36
N PHE A 179 -9.58 8.60 -1.54
CA PHE A 179 -8.26 9.12 -1.16
C PHE A 179 -7.78 10.30 -2.03
N ARG A 180 -8.38 10.55 -3.21
CA ARG A 180 -7.99 11.72 -4.04
C ARG A 180 -8.19 13.05 -3.32
N ASN A 181 -9.22 13.14 -2.48
CA ASN A 181 -9.52 14.36 -1.71
C ASN A 181 -8.43 14.73 -0.71
N TYR A 182 -7.53 13.78 -0.41
CA TYR A 182 -6.45 13.93 0.55
C TYR A 182 -5.10 14.30 -0.11
N GLN A 183 -5.04 14.33 -1.45
CA GLN A 183 -3.82 14.63 -2.19
C GLN A 183 -3.52 16.15 -2.17
N GLY A 184 -2.27 16.50 -1.87
CA GLY A 184 -1.73 17.86 -2.02
C GLY A 184 -2.04 18.83 -0.87
N SER A 185 -2.73 18.40 0.19
CA SER A 185 -3.06 19.24 1.35
C SER A 185 -2.06 19.16 2.50
N ASN A 186 -1.08 18.26 2.43
CA ASN A 186 -0.22 17.90 3.55
C ASN A 186 1.18 17.50 3.05
N MET A 187 2.18 17.66 3.92
CA MET A 187 3.49 17.03 3.75
C MET A 187 3.41 15.62 4.33
N PHE A 188 3.75 14.58 3.56
CA PHE A 188 3.74 13.20 4.03
C PHE A 188 5.12 12.58 3.97
N TRP A 189 5.40 11.72 4.95
CA TRP A 189 6.55 10.83 4.97
C TRP A 189 6.09 9.41 5.22
N LEU A 190 6.59 8.47 4.43
CA LEU A 190 6.11 7.10 4.43
C LEU A 190 7.27 6.10 4.57
N SER A 191 6.98 5.01 5.26
CA SER A 191 7.79 3.80 5.25
C SER A 191 6.89 2.58 5.35
N ALA A 192 7.25 1.51 4.65
CA ALA A 192 6.45 0.29 4.60
C ALA A 192 7.31 -0.96 4.84
N PRO A 193 7.83 -1.16 6.07
CA PRO A 193 8.56 -2.38 6.43
C PRO A 193 7.71 -3.63 6.22
N LEU A 194 8.36 -4.70 5.74
CA LEU A 194 7.77 -6.02 5.68
C LEU A 194 7.98 -6.75 7.01
N ILE A 195 6.96 -7.46 7.48
CA ILE A 195 6.98 -8.18 8.75
C ILE A 195 6.88 -9.68 8.48
N ASP A 196 7.75 -10.44 9.14
CA ASP A 196 7.81 -11.87 8.94
C ASP A 196 6.76 -12.67 9.73
N GLY A 197 6.37 -13.80 9.15
CA GLY A 197 5.68 -14.89 9.84
C GLY A 197 4.25 -14.61 10.32
N ASN A 198 3.90 -15.26 11.43
CA ASN A 198 2.63 -15.06 12.14
C ASN A 198 2.78 -13.88 13.11
N LEU A 199 1.77 -13.02 13.12
CA LEU A 199 1.72 -11.86 14.00
C LEU A 199 1.46 -12.33 15.44
N ASP A 200 2.12 -11.70 16.42
CA ASP A 200 1.74 -11.87 17.82
C ASP A 200 0.56 -10.96 18.19
N ASP A 201 -0.04 -11.24 19.34
CA ASP A 201 -1.18 -10.52 19.90
C ASP A 201 -0.82 -9.15 20.51
N GLU A 202 0.44 -8.71 20.39
CA GLU A 202 0.94 -7.43 20.88
C GLU A 202 1.38 -6.49 19.75
N LEU A 203 1.54 -6.99 18.52
CA LEU A 203 2.06 -6.23 17.40
C LEU A 203 1.20 -4.99 17.12
N LEU A 204 -0.12 -5.16 17.13
CA LEU A 204 -1.05 -4.04 16.91
C LEU A 204 -1.00 -3.01 18.05
N VAL A 205 -0.83 -3.47 19.30
CA VAL A 205 -0.66 -2.61 20.47
C VAL A 205 0.61 -1.77 20.32
N ARG A 206 1.73 -2.38 19.90
CA ARG A 206 2.98 -1.68 19.61
C ARG A 206 2.84 -0.69 18.45
N THR A 207 2.08 -1.02 17.41
CA THR A 207 1.78 -0.10 16.30
C THR A 207 1.04 1.15 16.79
N TRP A 208 -0.01 0.99 17.60
CA TRP A 208 -0.76 2.12 18.16
C TRP A 208 0.08 2.94 19.13
N LYS A 209 0.89 2.28 19.95
CA LYS A 209 1.86 2.99 20.79
C LYS A 209 2.85 3.80 19.95
N TRP A 210 3.36 3.24 18.85
CA TRP A 210 4.25 3.99 17.95
C TRP A 210 3.58 5.23 17.35
N TYR A 211 2.28 5.14 17.04
CA TYR A 211 1.47 6.26 16.57
C TYR A 211 1.31 7.34 17.66
N GLU A 212 0.91 6.95 18.87
CA GLU A 212 0.83 7.83 20.06
C GLU A 212 2.17 8.55 20.30
N ASP A 213 3.26 7.80 20.40
CA ASP A 213 4.61 8.32 20.63
C ASP A 213 5.08 9.25 19.49
N SER A 214 4.56 9.08 18.27
CA SER A 214 4.86 9.98 17.15
C SER A 214 4.14 11.31 17.31
N ILE A 215 2.88 11.32 17.75
CA ILE A 215 2.14 12.56 18.06
C ILE A 215 2.77 13.28 19.26
N GLU A 216 3.29 12.55 20.25
CA GLU A 216 4.08 13.13 21.34
C GLU A 216 5.37 13.78 20.81
N ALA A 217 6.03 13.16 19.82
CA ALA A 217 7.22 13.74 19.19
C ALA A 217 6.90 15.02 18.42
N HIS A 218 5.71 15.13 17.81
CA HIS A 218 5.20 16.37 17.24
C HIS A 218 3.66 16.36 17.09
N PRO A 219 2.92 17.30 17.73
CA PRO A 219 1.45 17.32 17.69
C PRO A 219 0.86 17.46 16.28
N GLY A 220 1.60 18.07 15.35
CA GLY A 220 1.19 18.21 13.94
C GLY A 220 1.03 16.89 13.19
N PHE A 221 1.55 15.76 13.73
CA PHE A 221 1.36 14.45 13.14
C PHE A 221 -0.04 13.87 13.35
N GLY A 222 -0.89 14.42 14.22
CA GLY A 222 -2.18 13.82 14.60
C GLY A 222 -3.09 13.40 13.44
N ALA A 223 -4.03 14.28 13.07
CA ALA A 223 -5.06 14.03 12.06
C ALA A 223 -4.54 13.56 10.69
N GLU A 224 -3.26 13.83 10.40
CA GLU A 224 -2.68 13.65 9.07
C GLU A 224 -1.80 12.39 8.95
N SER A 225 -1.70 11.58 10.00
CA SER A 225 -0.91 10.35 10.00
C SER A 225 -1.77 9.11 9.87
N THR A 226 -1.17 8.04 9.35
CA THR A 226 -1.85 6.75 9.16
C THR A 226 -0.93 5.60 9.52
N VAL A 227 -1.46 4.63 10.24
CA VAL A 227 -0.89 3.29 10.34
C VAL A 227 -1.80 2.35 9.57
N LEU A 228 -1.23 1.52 8.72
CA LEU A 228 -1.95 0.53 7.93
C LEU A 228 -1.15 -0.77 7.94
N LEU A 229 -1.68 -1.78 8.60
CA LEU A 229 -1.19 -3.15 8.51
C LEU A 229 -1.96 -3.86 7.41
N GLU A 230 -1.30 -4.12 6.29
CA GLU A 230 -1.84 -4.91 5.21
C GLU A 230 -1.58 -6.39 5.48
N PHE A 231 -2.66 -7.14 5.70
CA PHE A 231 -2.63 -8.58 5.85
C PHE A 231 -2.81 -9.23 4.48
N MET A 232 -1.69 -9.52 3.82
CA MET A 232 -1.68 -10.14 2.50
C MET A 232 -1.60 -11.65 2.62
N GLN A 233 -2.12 -12.37 1.65
CA GLN A 233 -2.10 -13.84 1.64
C GLN A 233 -0.86 -14.24 0.87
N GLU A 234 -0.10 -15.22 1.35
CA GLU A 234 1.20 -15.57 0.75
C GLU A 234 1.09 -15.85 -0.75
N ASN A 235 0.10 -16.63 -1.17
CA ASN A 235 -0.16 -16.92 -2.58
C ASN A 235 -0.64 -15.71 -3.40
N ALA A 236 -1.22 -14.70 -2.75
CA ALA A 236 -1.63 -13.45 -3.41
C ALA A 236 -0.44 -12.47 -3.52
N PHE A 237 0.43 -12.44 -2.52
CA PHE A 237 1.58 -11.54 -2.45
C PHE A 237 2.79 -12.05 -3.26
N SER A 238 2.97 -13.37 -3.27
CA SER A 238 4.10 -14.08 -3.91
C SER A 238 3.59 -15.15 -4.88
N SER A 239 2.80 -14.72 -5.86
CA SER A 239 2.24 -15.58 -6.92
C SER A 239 3.23 -16.03 -7.99
N SER A 240 4.44 -15.45 -7.98
CA SER A 240 5.54 -15.80 -8.88
C SER A 240 6.21 -17.12 -8.47
N PRO A 241 6.67 -17.96 -9.43
CA PRO A 241 7.29 -19.25 -9.12
C PRO A 241 8.66 -19.14 -8.41
N SER A 242 9.29 -17.97 -8.43
CA SER A 242 10.57 -17.72 -7.77
C SER A 242 10.76 -16.23 -7.50
N CYS A 243 11.55 -15.89 -6.48
CA CYS A 243 11.94 -14.51 -6.23
C CYS A 243 12.73 -13.88 -7.39
N ILE A 244 13.36 -14.69 -8.29
CA ILE A 244 14.12 -14.18 -9.44
C ILE A 244 13.35 -14.12 -10.77
N SER A 245 12.05 -14.47 -10.77
CA SER A 245 11.27 -14.54 -12.01
C SER A 245 10.70 -13.20 -12.46
N THR A 246 10.64 -12.19 -11.58
CA THR A 246 10.14 -10.84 -11.89
C THR A 246 11.15 -9.79 -11.41
N GLY A 247 10.98 -8.54 -11.85
CA GLY A 247 11.76 -7.42 -11.33
C GLY A 247 11.26 -6.89 -9.97
N TRP A 248 10.15 -7.41 -9.46
CA TRP A 248 9.60 -7.02 -8.16
C TRP A 248 10.40 -7.72 -7.04
N PRO A 249 10.76 -7.02 -5.95
CA PRO A 249 11.38 -7.63 -4.78
C PRO A 249 10.35 -8.53 -4.10
N HIS A 250 10.41 -9.83 -4.44
CA HIS A 250 9.56 -10.83 -3.81
C HIS A 250 10.27 -11.36 -2.58
N SER A 251 9.79 -10.91 -1.43
CA SER A 251 10.03 -11.55 -0.15
C SER A 251 9.00 -12.67 0.07
N SER A 252 9.32 -13.67 0.89
CA SER A 252 8.30 -14.60 1.43
C SER A 252 7.48 -13.96 2.55
N HIS A 253 7.76 -12.70 2.92
CA HIS A 253 7.09 -12.01 4.00
C HIS A 253 5.70 -11.56 3.57
N ARG A 254 4.76 -11.72 4.49
CA ARG A 254 3.33 -11.73 4.20
C ARG A 254 2.63 -10.43 4.59
N HIS A 255 3.20 -9.64 5.47
CA HIS A 255 2.53 -8.44 6.01
C HIS A 255 3.32 -7.19 5.68
N ILE A 256 2.62 -6.17 5.20
CA ILE A 256 3.18 -4.83 4.99
C ILE A 256 2.67 -3.94 6.10
N LEU A 257 3.58 -3.27 6.81
CA LEU A 257 3.19 -2.23 7.76
C LEU A 257 3.48 -0.87 7.15
N GLN A 258 2.49 -0.28 6.49
CA GLN A 258 2.59 1.08 5.98
C GLN A 258 2.39 2.08 7.12
N LEU A 259 3.37 2.96 7.26
CA LEU A 259 3.42 4.00 8.27
C LEU A 259 3.55 5.34 7.57
N VAL A 260 2.60 6.23 7.83
CA VAL A 260 2.52 7.56 7.26
C VAL A 260 2.56 8.56 8.40
N LEU A 261 3.52 9.48 8.35
CA LEU A 261 3.51 10.67 9.17
C LEU A 261 3.20 11.87 8.28
N GLY A 262 2.07 12.52 8.53
CA GLY A 262 1.64 13.71 7.79
C GLY A 262 1.67 14.96 8.65
N CYS A 263 2.01 16.12 8.07
CA CYS A 263 1.92 17.41 8.76
C CYS A 263 1.48 18.49 7.77
N LYS A 264 0.67 19.44 8.25
CA LYS A 264 0.28 20.60 7.46
C LYS A 264 1.49 21.50 7.19
N PRO A 265 1.72 21.97 5.95
CA PRO A 265 2.83 22.86 5.63
C PRO A 265 2.86 24.12 6.49
N GLU A 266 1.70 24.66 6.87
CA GLU A 266 1.57 25.92 7.60
C GLU A 266 2.04 25.82 9.07
N THR A 267 1.98 24.61 9.64
CA THR A 267 2.34 24.36 11.05
C THR A 267 3.63 23.55 11.19
N ALA A 268 4.22 23.11 10.08
CA ALA A 268 5.41 22.30 10.03
C ALA A 268 6.67 23.10 10.46
N PRO A 269 7.39 22.70 11.53
CA PRO A 269 8.69 23.27 11.83
C PRO A 269 9.72 22.85 10.78
N ARG A 270 10.82 23.61 10.65
CA ARG A 270 11.87 23.35 9.65
C ARG A 270 12.49 21.95 9.74
N ASN A 271 12.50 21.34 10.93
CA ASN A 271 13.07 20.02 11.17
C ASN A 271 12.02 18.89 11.17
N ILE A 272 10.77 19.14 10.77
CA ILE A 272 9.69 18.14 10.83
C ILE A 272 10.05 16.84 10.09
N GLN A 273 10.71 16.95 8.94
CA GLN A 273 11.16 15.79 8.16
C GLN A 273 12.15 14.96 8.96
N GLU A 274 13.10 15.58 9.67
CA GLU A 274 14.08 14.86 10.48
C GLU A 274 13.40 14.08 11.61
N ILE A 275 12.40 14.69 12.26
CA ILE A 275 11.59 14.03 13.29
C ILE A 275 10.85 12.83 12.69
N ALA A 276 10.19 13.02 11.54
CA ALA A 276 9.44 11.97 10.86
C ALA A 276 10.35 10.79 10.45
N MET A 277 11.47 11.07 9.77
CA MET A 277 12.44 10.05 9.34
C MET A 277 12.98 9.25 10.52
N LYS A 278 13.30 9.92 11.65
CA LYS A 278 13.77 9.24 12.86
C LYS A 278 12.74 8.27 13.43
N ARG A 279 11.45 8.64 13.44
CA ARG A 279 10.35 7.76 13.88
C ARG A 279 10.15 6.59 12.94
N LEU A 280 10.15 6.83 11.62
CA LEU A 280 9.96 5.79 10.60
C LEU A 280 11.12 4.78 10.57
N GLN A 281 12.36 5.24 10.65
CA GLN A 281 13.54 4.37 10.67
C GLN A 281 13.56 3.43 11.89
N ALA A 282 13.07 3.90 13.04
CA ALA A 282 12.98 3.12 14.27
C ALA A 282 11.80 2.13 14.27
N ALA A 283 10.74 2.42 13.50
CA ALA A 283 9.46 1.73 13.59
C ALA A 283 9.54 0.21 13.39
N GLY A 284 10.35 -0.26 12.43
CA GLY A 284 10.52 -1.70 12.20
C GLY A 284 11.04 -2.43 13.46
N ARG A 285 11.93 -1.83 14.24
CA ARG A 285 12.39 -2.39 15.52
C ARG A 285 11.33 -2.22 16.61
N ASP A 286 10.78 -1.02 16.73
CA ASP A 286 9.88 -0.67 17.83
C ASP A 286 8.54 -1.44 17.76
N ILE A 287 8.09 -1.80 16.55
CA ILE A 287 6.82 -2.50 16.30
C ILE A 287 7.04 -4.00 16.06
N ALA A 288 7.91 -4.37 15.11
CA ALA A 288 8.06 -5.77 14.72
C ALA A 288 9.03 -6.55 15.63
N GLY A 289 9.91 -5.87 16.36
CA GLY A 289 10.91 -6.51 17.23
C GLY A 289 11.75 -7.53 16.44
N ASP A 290 11.77 -8.77 16.93
CA ASP A 290 12.51 -9.88 16.31
C ASP A 290 11.94 -10.32 14.94
N ARG A 291 10.72 -9.88 14.57
CA ARG A 291 10.10 -10.16 13.25
C ARG A 291 10.51 -9.16 12.17
N LYS A 292 11.40 -8.21 12.49
CA LYS A 292 11.93 -7.27 11.51
C LYS A 292 12.74 -8.03 10.47
N THR A 293 12.38 -7.86 9.21
CA THR A 293 13.02 -8.50 8.06
C THR A 293 14.21 -7.70 7.53
N GLY A 294 14.14 -6.37 7.63
CA GLY A 294 15.03 -5.45 6.91
C GLY A 294 14.58 -5.17 5.48
N GLU A 295 13.54 -5.86 5.01
CA GLU A 295 12.91 -5.64 3.71
C GLU A 295 11.75 -4.63 3.83
N PHE A 296 11.47 -3.94 2.73
CA PHE A 296 10.50 -2.86 2.64
C PHE A 296 9.77 -2.94 1.31
N HIS A 297 8.52 -2.50 1.29
CA HIS A 297 7.79 -2.35 0.04
C HIS A 297 8.49 -1.30 -0.85
N PRO A 298 8.90 -1.64 -2.08
CA PRO A 298 9.72 -0.77 -2.95
C PRO A 298 9.04 0.55 -3.34
N GLY A 299 7.72 0.64 -3.21
CA GLY A 299 7.00 1.90 -3.38
C GLY A 299 7.35 3.00 -2.36
N PHE A 300 7.97 2.67 -1.23
CA PHE A 300 8.14 3.57 -0.07
C PHE A 300 9.56 3.52 0.53
N LEU A 301 10.57 3.46 -0.34
CA LEU A 301 11.97 3.37 0.08
C LEU A 301 12.54 4.73 0.50
N ASN A 302 13.53 4.67 1.37
CA ASN A 302 14.22 5.78 2.00
C ASN A 302 15.74 5.53 1.98
N GLU A 303 16.52 6.58 2.23
CA GLU A 303 18.00 6.54 2.15
C GLU A 303 18.67 5.52 3.07
N TRP A 304 18.00 5.08 4.14
CA TRP A 304 18.52 4.06 5.06
C TRP A 304 18.17 2.61 4.66
N ASN A 305 17.44 2.40 3.56
CA ASN A 305 17.07 1.07 3.11
C ASN A 305 18.20 0.41 2.30
N ASP A 306 18.44 -0.89 2.55
CA ASP A 306 19.38 -1.69 1.78
C ASP A 306 18.70 -2.28 0.54
N LEU A 307 19.01 -1.70 -0.62
CA LEU A 307 18.45 -2.14 -1.90
C LEU A 307 18.84 -3.56 -2.28
N ARG A 308 20.03 -4.03 -1.88
CA ARG A 308 20.45 -5.40 -2.16
C ARG A 308 19.68 -6.39 -1.29
N GLN A 309 19.38 -6.00 -0.04
CA GLN A 309 18.51 -6.79 0.82
C GLN A 309 17.09 -6.88 0.23
N ILE A 310 16.51 -5.75 -0.19
CA ILE A 310 15.16 -5.68 -0.74
C ILE A 310 15.03 -6.47 -2.06
N TYR A 311 15.91 -6.21 -3.03
CA TYR A 311 15.82 -6.86 -4.34
C TYR A 311 16.45 -8.27 -4.36
N GLY A 312 17.15 -8.66 -3.30
CA GLY A 312 17.72 -10.00 -3.11
C GLY A 312 18.49 -10.49 -4.33
N GLY A 313 18.16 -11.71 -4.77
CA GLY A 313 18.81 -12.36 -5.92
C GLY A 313 18.62 -11.63 -7.26
N ASN A 314 17.66 -10.70 -7.38
CA ASN A 314 17.48 -9.91 -8.60
C ASN A 314 18.38 -8.69 -8.67
N TYR A 315 18.94 -8.25 -7.55
CA TYR A 315 19.62 -6.97 -7.47
C TYR A 315 20.69 -6.82 -8.56
N ASP A 316 21.58 -7.80 -8.70
CA ASP A 316 22.68 -7.74 -9.67
C ASP A 316 22.17 -7.74 -11.14
N ARG A 317 21.08 -8.44 -11.44
CA ARG A 317 20.43 -8.44 -12.76
C ARG A 317 19.75 -7.10 -13.05
N LEU A 318 19.04 -6.54 -12.08
CA LEU A 318 18.40 -5.23 -12.21
C LEU A 318 19.45 -4.13 -12.44
N MET A 319 20.60 -4.24 -11.78
CA MET A 319 21.76 -3.37 -12.02
C MET A 319 22.29 -3.45 -13.46
N GLU A 320 22.41 -4.67 -14.00
CA GLU A 320 22.82 -4.86 -15.39
C GLU A 320 21.82 -4.25 -16.37
N LEU A 321 20.52 -4.52 -16.17
CA LEU A 321 19.45 -3.96 -16.99
C LEU A 321 19.43 -2.44 -16.91
N ARG A 322 19.63 -1.86 -15.73
CA ARG A 322 19.72 -0.41 -15.55
C ARG A 322 20.87 0.18 -16.35
N LYS A 323 22.07 -0.39 -16.24
CA LYS A 323 23.24 0.07 -17.01
C LYS A 323 23.03 -0.01 -18.52
N ARG A 324 22.28 -1.03 -18.98
CA ARG A 324 22.02 -1.24 -20.41
C ARG A 324 20.95 -0.31 -20.98
N PHE A 325 19.85 -0.10 -20.25
CA PHE A 325 18.65 0.55 -20.78
C PHE A 325 18.37 1.94 -20.19
N ASP A 326 18.99 2.29 -19.05
CA ASP A 326 18.90 3.61 -18.45
C ASP A 326 20.23 4.01 -17.75
N PRO A 327 21.34 4.13 -18.51
CA PRO A 327 22.67 4.42 -17.96
C PRO A 327 22.74 5.76 -17.22
N ASP A 328 21.93 6.75 -17.61
CA ASP A 328 21.90 8.08 -17.00
C ASP A 328 20.90 8.18 -15.83
N ASN A 329 20.28 7.05 -15.46
CA ASN A 329 19.34 6.94 -14.36
C ASN A 329 18.19 7.98 -14.48
N ARG A 330 17.62 8.12 -15.69
CA ARG A 330 16.54 9.07 -16.00
C ARG A 330 15.18 8.58 -15.48
N PHE A 331 14.93 7.26 -15.47
CA PHE A 331 13.69 6.66 -14.95
C PHE A 331 13.82 6.31 -13.46
N ASN A 332 14.14 7.29 -12.63
CA ASN A 332 14.63 6.99 -11.29
C ASN A 332 13.55 6.84 -10.21
N LYS A 333 12.37 7.45 -10.29
CA LYS A 333 11.32 7.38 -9.24
C LYS A 333 11.88 7.40 -7.79
N GLY A 334 12.96 8.17 -7.56
CA GLY A 334 13.67 8.23 -6.28
C GLY A 334 14.66 7.10 -5.96
N GLU A 335 14.75 6.04 -6.76
CA GLU A 335 15.75 4.97 -6.68
C GLU A 335 16.89 5.20 -7.69
N ASP A 336 18.12 5.20 -7.21
CA ASP A 336 19.34 5.17 -8.00
C ASP A 336 20.01 3.81 -7.80
N LEU A 337 19.45 2.80 -8.46
CA LEU A 337 20.02 1.44 -8.46
C LEU A 337 21.50 1.52 -8.87
N GLY A 338 21.82 2.26 -9.95
CA GLY A 338 23.17 2.41 -10.48
C GLY A 338 24.23 2.80 -9.45
N ARG A 339 23.87 3.59 -8.44
CA ARG A 339 24.74 3.99 -7.33
C ARG A 339 24.43 3.30 -6.00
N ALA A 340 23.49 2.37 -5.98
CA ALA A 340 22.95 1.73 -4.78
C ALA A 340 22.44 2.76 -3.74
N LYS A 341 21.76 3.81 -4.20
CA LYS A 341 21.28 4.90 -3.35
C LYS A 341 19.80 5.18 -3.59
N ILE A 342 19.09 5.56 -2.54
CA ILE A 342 17.82 6.28 -2.67
C ILE A 342 18.12 7.78 -2.71
N ARG A 343 17.45 8.53 -3.59
CA ARG A 343 17.56 9.99 -3.67
C ARG A 343 16.49 10.65 -2.81
N LYS A 344 16.87 11.71 -2.10
CA LYS A 344 15.95 12.60 -1.38
C LYS A 344 14.82 13.08 -2.31
N GLY A 345 13.56 12.76 -2.01
CA GLY A 345 12.41 13.33 -2.73
C GLY A 345 11.22 12.41 -3.02
N MET A 346 11.21 11.13 -2.62
CA MET A 346 10.03 10.24 -2.84
C MET A 346 8.80 10.66 -2.02
N THR A 347 9.02 11.42 -0.95
CA THR A 347 8.00 11.90 -0.02
C THR A 347 7.95 13.41 -0.09
N MET A 348 7.29 13.95 -1.11
CA MET A 348 6.69 15.29 -1.08
C MET A 348 5.21 15.16 -1.43
#